data_AF-H2XR56-F1
#
_entry.id   AF-H2XR56-F1
#
_cell.length_a   1.000
_cell.length_b   1.000
_cell.length_c   1.000
_cell.angle_alpha   90.00
_cell.angle_beta   90.00
_cell.angle_gamma   90.00
#
_symmetry.space_group_name_H-M   'P 1'
#
loop_
_entity.id
_entity.type
_entity.pdbx_description
1 polymer ?
#
loop_
_entity_poly.entity_id
_entity_poly.type
_entity_poly.pdbx_seq_one_letter_code
_entity_poly.pdbx_strand_id
1 'polypeptide(L)'
;MSERYLRHKSVPVYDDDDAVEDEIDGKRTYDIKEKLESSKYDGEFLIDLKGHELTFERIQRYGLSDPLRIKDPDGLGMVMPDRSTFSVSDVRAFVGGRRMVDVMECKTQRALEMSMRDFERYFEGSDRKYIYNVISLEFSQSRLESLIQRPKVVDALDWIDLVWPQHLKHTQVEQTNRIHHMKYPKVQKYCLMSVAGCYTDFHIDFGGTSVWYHILKGGKIFWLIPPTN
;
A
#
# COMPACT_ATOMS: atom_id res chain seq x y z
N MET A 1 50.04 27.90 -5.89
CA MET A 1 49.00 28.15 -6.90
C MET A 1 48.98 26.98 -7.86
N SER A 2 47.94 26.15 -7.81
CA SER A 2 47.66 25.10 -8.78
C SER A 2 46.14 25.00 -8.87
N GLU A 3 45.58 25.58 -9.94
CA GLU A 3 44.17 25.56 -10.25
C GLU A 3 43.79 24.16 -10.76
N ARG A 4 42.86 23.50 -10.06
CA ARG A 4 42.23 22.26 -10.54
C ARG A 4 40.96 22.65 -11.30
N TYR A 5 40.99 22.50 -12.61
CA TYR A 5 39.81 22.59 -13.47
C TYR A 5 38.84 21.45 -13.15
N LEU A 6 37.60 21.79 -12.77
CA LEU A 6 36.49 20.84 -12.65
C LEU A 6 36.09 20.39 -14.06
N ARG A 7 36.27 19.09 -14.37
CA ARG A 7 35.70 18.47 -15.57
C ARG A 7 34.17 18.54 -15.48
N HIS A 8 33.54 19.10 -16.50
CA HIS A 8 32.10 19.07 -16.69
C HIS A 8 31.66 17.60 -16.80
N LYS A 9 30.91 17.10 -15.81
CA LYS A 9 30.23 15.80 -15.92
C LYS A 9 28.97 16.02 -16.73
N SER A 10 28.92 15.48 -17.94
CA SER A 10 27.67 15.32 -18.68
C SER A 10 26.72 14.43 -17.88
N VAL A 11 25.48 14.90 -17.70
CA VAL A 11 24.39 14.10 -17.14
C VAL A 11 24.12 12.95 -18.10
N PRO A 12 24.03 11.68 -17.65
CA PRO A 12 23.56 10.61 -18.51
C PRO A 12 22.09 10.89 -18.84
N VAL A 13 21.82 11.15 -20.12
CA VAL A 13 20.46 11.07 -20.67
C VAL A 13 20.17 9.58 -20.76
N TYR A 14 19.18 9.11 -20.00
CA TYR A 14 18.64 7.78 -20.20
C TYR A 14 17.70 7.87 -21.41
N ASP A 15 18.07 7.21 -22.50
CA ASP A 15 17.18 6.99 -23.64
C ASP A 15 15.96 6.20 -23.13
N ASP A 16 14.78 6.77 -23.34
CA ASP A 16 13.48 6.28 -22.92
C ASP A 16 12.84 5.44 -24.05
N ASP A 17 13.65 4.61 -24.72
CA ASP A 17 13.22 3.75 -25.83
C ASP A 17 13.80 2.34 -25.63
N ASP A 18 12.91 1.43 -25.25
CA ASP A 18 12.88 -0.02 -25.50
C ASP A 18 12.48 -0.86 -24.28
N ALA A 19 11.19 -0.80 -23.97
CA ALA A 19 10.44 -2.00 -23.61
C ALA A 19 9.01 -1.83 -24.14
N VAL A 20 8.80 -2.27 -25.37
CA VAL A 20 7.47 -2.64 -25.84
C VAL A 20 7.05 -3.81 -24.94
N GLU A 21 6.38 -3.52 -23.83
CA GLU A 21 5.66 -4.53 -23.06
C GLU A 21 4.60 -5.09 -24.00
N ASP A 22 4.83 -6.32 -24.48
CA ASP A 22 3.85 -7.08 -25.24
C ASP A 22 2.48 -6.99 -24.52
N GLU A 23 1.53 -6.29 -25.15
CA GLU A 23 0.14 -6.18 -24.70
C GLU A 23 -0.45 -7.60 -24.62
N ILE A 24 -0.37 -8.21 -23.43
CA ILE A 24 -1.26 -9.32 -23.08
C ILE A 24 -2.65 -8.71 -23.00
N ASP A 25 -3.46 -8.93 -24.05
CA ASP A 25 -4.88 -8.60 -24.07
C ASP A 25 -5.50 -9.07 -22.74
N GLY A 26 -5.80 -8.11 -21.87
CA GLY A 26 -6.09 -8.27 -20.44
C GLY A 26 -7.42 -8.96 -20.15
N LYS A 27 -7.86 -9.88 -21.01
CA LYS A 27 -8.97 -10.78 -20.73
C LYS A 27 -8.47 -11.89 -19.81
N ARG A 28 -8.82 -11.75 -18.54
CA ARG A 28 -8.76 -12.83 -17.55
C ARG A 28 -9.32 -14.12 -18.16
N THR A 29 -8.47 -15.14 -18.29
CA THR A 29 -8.80 -16.45 -18.87
C THR A 29 -9.41 -17.43 -17.85
N TYR A 30 -9.41 -17.06 -16.57
CA TYR A 30 -9.93 -17.84 -15.46
C TYR A 30 -11.13 -17.16 -14.78
N ASP A 31 -12.01 -17.96 -14.17
CA ASP A 31 -13.16 -17.45 -13.41
C ASP A 31 -12.80 -17.26 -11.93
N ILE A 32 -12.87 -16.03 -11.43
CA ILE A 32 -12.63 -15.73 -10.01
C ILE A 32 -13.69 -16.36 -9.12
N LYS A 33 -14.94 -16.45 -9.56
CA LYS A 33 -16.01 -17.02 -8.76
C LYS A 33 -15.73 -18.49 -8.46
N GLU A 34 -15.23 -19.22 -9.45
CA GLU A 34 -14.74 -20.59 -9.27
C GLU A 34 -13.62 -20.65 -8.23
N LYS A 35 -12.68 -19.69 -8.22
CA LYS A 35 -11.57 -19.67 -7.25
C LYS A 35 -12.02 -19.35 -5.82
N LEU A 36 -13.07 -18.53 -5.68
CA LEU A 36 -13.68 -18.19 -4.39
C LEU A 36 -14.45 -19.36 -3.76
N GLU A 37 -15.07 -20.20 -4.60
CA GLU A 37 -15.88 -21.35 -4.15
C GLU A 37 -15.07 -22.65 -4.03
N SER A 38 -13.87 -22.68 -4.61
CA SER A 38 -12.98 -23.84 -4.61
C SER A 38 -12.38 -24.13 -3.24
N SER A 39 -12.55 -25.37 -2.76
CA SER A 39 -11.90 -25.88 -1.55
C SER A 39 -10.45 -26.33 -1.75
N LYS A 40 -9.88 -26.19 -2.97
CA LYS A 40 -8.52 -26.65 -3.29
C LYS A 40 -7.40 -25.78 -2.70
N TYR A 41 -7.75 -24.64 -2.11
CA TYR A 41 -6.80 -23.67 -1.56
C TYR A 41 -6.82 -23.75 -0.03
N ASP A 42 -6.37 -24.87 0.50
CA ASP A 42 -6.45 -25.26 1.92
C ASP A 42 -5.12 -25.13 2.67
N GLY A 43 -4.17 -24.36 2.14
CA GLY A 43 -2.87 -24.12 2.78
C GLY A 43 -2.98 -23.43 4.14
N GLU A 44 -2.39 -24.06 5.16
CA GLU A 44 -2.37 -23.54 6.54
C GLU A 44 -1.08 -22.74 6.81
N PHE A 45 -1.05 -21.48 6.37
CA PHE A 45 0.13 -20.60 6.53
C PHE A 45 -0.02 -19.55 7.65
N LEU A 46 -1.24 -19.33 8.16
CA LEU A 46 -1.52 -18.24 9.10
C LEU A 46 -1.21 -18.63 10.54
N ILE A 47 -0.46 -17.78 11.25
CA ILE A 47 -0.34 -17.86 12.70
C ILE A 47 -1.30 -16.85 13.35
N ASP A 48 -2.28 -17.37 14.09
CA ASP A 48 -3.17 -16.54 14.89
C ASP A 48 -2.46 -16.04 16.17
N LEU A 49 -2.54 -14.75 16.43
CA LEU A 49 -2.00 -14.11 17.64
C LEU A 49 -3.03 -13.15 18.26
N LYS A 50 -2.94 -12.95 19.57
CA LYS A 50 -3.51 -11.79 20.27
C LYS A 50 -2.58 -10.59 20.09
N GLY A 51 -3.13 -9.38 20.12
CA GLY A 51 -2.34 -8.17 19.86
C GLY A 51 -1.11 -8.01 20.77
N HIS A 52 -1.23 -8.34 22.07
CA HIS A 52 -0.10 -8.27 23.02
C HIS A 52 1.00 -9.32 22.79
N GLU A 53 0.75 -10.36 21.99
CA GLU A 53 1.75 -11.38 21.67
C GLU A 53 2.69 -10.91 20.54
N LEU A 54 2.28 -9.92 19.74
CA LEU A 54 3.10 -9.36 18.68
C LEU A 54 4.10 -8.34 19.26
N THR A 55 5.23 -8.83 19.74
CA THR A 55 6.30 -8.03 20.35
C THR A 55 7.60 -8.08 19.55
N PHE A 56 8.49 -7.13 19.83
CA PHE A 56 9.84 -7.15 19.25
C PHE A 56 10.62 -8.41 19.66
N GLU A 57 10.53 -8.84 20.93
CA GLU A 57 11.15 -10.09 21.42
C GLU A 57 10.67 -11.31 20.63
N ARG A 58 9.36 -11.39 20.33
CA ARG A 58 8.81 -12.46 19.51
C ARG A 58 9.46 -12.49 18.13
N ILE A 59 9.58 -11.34 17.48
CA ILE A 59 10.19 -11.24 16.15
C ILE A 59 11.68 -11.59 16.19
N GLN A 60 12.40 -11.21 17.24
CA GLN A 60 13.79 -11.65 17.44
C GLN A 60 13.89 -13.18 17.58
N ARG A 61 12.92 -13.81 18.26
CA ARG A 61 12.94 -15.24 18.55
C ARG A 61 12.53 -16.13 17.39
N TYR A 62 11.54 -15.70 16.61
CA TYR A 62 10.91 -16.53 15.57
C TYR A 62 11.03 -15.95 14.16
N GLY A 63 11.57 -14.74 14.02
CA GLY A 63 11.51 -13.99 12.76
C GLY A 63 10.11 -13.48 12.44
N LEU A 64 9.98 -12.89 11.25
CA LEU A 64 8.72 -12.48 10.62
C LEU A 64 8.54 -13.24 9.30
N SER A 65 8.71 -14.56 9.35
CA SER A 65 8.71 -15.44 8.17
C SER A 65 7.32 -15.96 7.80
N ASP A 66 6.41 -16.04 8.76
CA ASP A 66 5.04 -16.51 8.57
C ASP A 66 4.04 -15.35 8.60
N PRO A 67 2.99 -15.36 7.77
CA PRO A 67 1.93 -14.37 7.87
C PRO A 67 1.16 -14.48 9.20
N LEU A 68 0.98 -13.34 9.86
CA LEU A 68 0.34 -13.27 11.18
C LEU A 68 -1.09 -12.73 11.06
N ARG A 69 -2.04 -13.35 11.75
CA ARG A 69 -3.43 -12.87 11.82
C ARG A 69 -3.79 -12.49 13.26
N ILE A 70 -4.22 -11.25 13.43
CA ILE A 70 -4.69 -10.72 14.72
C ILE A 70 -6.15 -10.31 14.55
N LYS A 71 -7.05 -11.00 15.25
CA LYS A 71 -8.51 -10.76 15.16
C LYS A 71 -8.95 -9.55 15.99
N ASP A 72 -8.29 -9.34 17.12
CA ASP A 72 -8.55 -8.24 18.05
C ASP A 72 -7.30 -7.34 18.13
N PRO A 73 -7.37 -6.07 17.69
CA PRO A 73 -6.22 -5.18 17.67
C PRO A 73 -5.73 -4.77 19.07
N ASP A 74 -6.48 -5.07 20.13
CA ASP A 74 -6.09 -4.74 21.49
C ASP A 74 -4.71 -5.31 21.86
N GLY A 75 -3.82 -4.43 22.31
CA GLY A 75 -2.43 -4.74 22.63
C GLY A 75 -1.41 -4.46 21.51
N LEU A 76 -1.84 -4.18 20.28
CA LEU A 76 -0.93 -3.80 19.18
C LEU A 76 -0.34 -2.38 19.32
N GLY A 77 -0.94 -1.54 20.16
CA GLY A 77 -0.57 -0.12 20.27
C GLY A 77 -0.91 0.70 19.02
N MET A 78 -1.79 0.18 18.17
CA MET A 78 -2.25 0.86 16.96
C MET A 78 -3.43 1.80 17.27
N VAL A 79 -3.62 2.80 16.43
CA VAL A 79 -4.74 3.75 16.50
C VAL A 79 -5.38 3.83 15.13
N MET A 80 -6.71 3.72 15.09
CA MET A 80 -7.51 3.80 13.89
C MET A 80 -8.71 4.72 14.13
N PRO A 81 -9.21 5.39 13.07
CA PRO A 81 -10.45 6.14 13.18
C PRO A 81 -11.63 5.22 13.48
N ASP A 82 -12.71 5.77 14.04
CA ASP A 82 -13.90 4.98 14.36
C ASP A 82 -14.55 4.41 13.09
N ARG A 83 -14.61 3.08 13.02
CA ARG A 83 -15.20 2.35 11.89
C ARG A 83 -16.69 2.65 11.67
N SER A 84 -17.42 3.12 12.66
CA SER A 84 -18.85 3.41 12.49
C SER A 84 -19.07 4.70 11.71
N THR A 85 -18.16 5.67 11.85
CA THR A 85 -18.30 7.03 11.31
C THR A 85 -17.38 7.32 10.13
N PHE A 86 -16.14 6.84 10.14
CA PHE A 86 -15.12 7.21 9.16
C PHE A 86 -15.44 6.72 7.74
N SER A 87 -15.34 7.55 6.71
CA SER A 87 -15.80 7.25 5.34
C SER A 87 -14.79 7.62 4.26
N VAL A 88 -15.07 7.25 3.01
CA VAL A 88 -14.26 7.72 1.86
C VAL A 88 -14.36 9.25 1.71
N SER A 89 -15.49 9.84 2.07
CA SER A 89 -15.66 11.30 2.11
C SER A 89 -14.71 11.95 3.13
N ASP A 90 -14.49 11.31 4.29
CA ASP A 90 -13.52 11.77 5.28
C ASP A 90 -12.09 11.66 4.75
N VAL A 91 -11.73 10.53 4.11
CA VAL A 91 -10.42 10.39 3.45
C VAL A 91 -10.21 11.54 2.46
N ARG A 92 -11.19 11.80 1.59
CA ARG A 92 -11.16 12.94 0.65
C ARG A 92 -10.98 14.28 1.35
N ALA A 93 -11.63 14.49 2.48
CA ALA A 93 -11.51 15.73 3.27
C ALA A 93 -10.12 15.89 3.91
N PHE A 94 -9.49 14.81 4.35
CA PHE A 94 -8.18 14.84 4.99
C PHE A 94 -7.00 14.92 4.00
N VAL A 95 -7.11 14.27 2.84
CA VAL A 95 -6.04 14.26 1.81
C VAL A 95 -6.22 15.33 0.72
N GLY A 96 -7.42 15.93 0.65
CA GLY A 96 -7.77 16.99 -0.30
C GLY A 96 -8.42 16.46 -1.58
N GLY A 97 -9.59 17.01 -1.95
CA GLY A 97 -10.37 16.53 -3.09
C GLY A 97 -9.75 16.71 -4.48
N ARG A 98 -8.78 17.62 -4.64
CA ARG A 98 -8.03 17.79 -5.91
C ARG A 98 -6.80 16.91 -6.01
N ARG A 99 -6.47 16.16 -4.95
CA ARG A 99 -5.33 15.24 -4.98
C ARG A 99 -5.58 14.16 -6.03
N MET A 100 -4.64 13.98 -6.94
CA MET A 100 -4.66 12.87 -7.89
C MET A 100 -4.32 11.57 -7.17
N VAL A 101 -5.00 10.50 -7.54
CA VAL A 101 -4.76 9.14 -7.05
C VAL A 101 -4.66 8.18 -8.20
N ASP A 102 -3.75 7.22 -8.06
CA ASP A 102 -3.65 6.10 -8.98
C ASP A 102 -4.80 5.14 -8.69
N VAL A 103 -5.50 4.79 -9.76
CA VAL A 103 -6.66 3.93 -9.77
C VAL A 103 -6.38 2.79 -10.73
N MET A 104 -6.66 1.57 -10.29
CA MET A 104 -6.57 0.39 -11.14
C MET A 104 -7.95 -0.02 -11.62
N GLU A 105 -8.12 -0.21 -12.93
CA GLU A 105 -9.29 -0.89 -13.49
C GLU A 105 -9.14 -2.41 -13.31
N CYS A 106 -9.90 -3.00 -12.40
CA CYS A 106 -9.75 -4.41 -12.00
C CYS A 106 -9.90 -5.44 -13.14
N LYS A 107 -10.60 -5.09 -14.23
CA LYS A 107 -10.77 -6.01 -15.37
C LYS A 107 -9.52 -6.11 -16.21
N THR A 108 -8.92 -4.96 -16.53
CA THR A 108 -7.78 -4.85 -17.45
C THR A 108 -6.44 -4.76 -16.70
N GLN A 109 -6.48 -4.57 -15.38
CA GLN A 109 -5.34 -4.23 -14.52
C GLN A 109 -4.62 -2.95 -14.97
N ARG A 110 -5.24 -2.12 -15.82
CA ARG A 110 -4.65 -0.86 -16.30
C ARG A 110 -4.72 0.21 -15.23
N ALA A 111 -3.62 0.94 -15.09
CA ALA A 111 -3.55 2.13 -14.27
C ALA A 111 -4.17 3.33 -14.99
N LEU A 112 -4.88 4.16 -14.22
CA LEU A 112 -5.35 5.48 -14.62
C LEU A 112 -5.31 6.40 -13.40
N GLU A 113 -5.40 7.70 -13.63
CA GLU A 113 -5.45 8.67 -12.54
C GLU A 113 -6.80 9.39 -12.51
N MET A 114 -7.28 9.72 -11.31
CA MET A 114 -8.38 10.66 -11.14
C MET A 114 -8.24 11.44 -9.84
N SER A 115 -9.04 12.50 -9.67
CA SER A 115 -9.04 13.23 -8.40
C SER A 115 -9.73 12.44 -7.29
N MET A 116 -9.32 12.64 -6.04
CA MET A 116 -9.98 12.04 -4.87
C MET A 116 -11.48 12.36 -4.79
N ARG A 117 -11.89 13.53 -5.29
CA ARG A 117 -13.32 13.88 -5.40
C ARG A 117 -14.05 13.03 -6.41
N ASP A 118 -13.43 12.75 -7.56
CA ASP A 118 -14.04 11.90 -8.58
C ASP A 118 -14.10 10.44 -8.13
N PHE A 119 -13.04 9.97 -7.44
CA PHE A 119 -13.02 8.64 -6.84
C PHE A 119 -14.07 8.48 -5.73
N GLU A 120 -14.23 9.45 -4.84
CA GLU A 120 -15.32 9.47 -3.83
C GLU A 120 -16.69 9.35 -4.50
N ARG A 121 -16.96 10.18 -5.51
CA ARG A 121 -18.23 10.13 -6.27
C ARG A 121 -18.45 8.77 -6.93
N TYR A 122 -17.40 8.16 -7.47
CA TYR A 122 -17.43 6.79 -8.01
C TYR A 122 -17.72 5.75 -6.92
N PHE A 123 -17.06 5.86 -5.77
CA PHE A 123 -17.14 4.89 -4.68
C PHE A 123 -18.55 4.85 -4.07
N GLU A 124 -19.15 6.03 -3.87
CA GLU A 124 -20.49 6.19 -3.30
C GLU A 124 -21.62 5.97 -4.32
N GLY A 125 -21.32 6.06 -5.62
CA GLY A 125 -22.28 5.81 -6.69
C GLY A 125 -22.77 4.36 -6.75
N SER A 126 -24.02 4.16 -7.15
CA SER A 126 -24.64 2.83 -7.29
C SER A 126 -24.42 2.20 -8.68
N ASP A 127 -24.37 3.00 -9.74
CA ASP A 127 -24.19 2.53 -11.11
C ASP A 127 -22.71 2.60 -11.52
N ARG A 128 -22.08 1.44 -11.67
CA ARG A 128 -20.65 1.30 -11.96
C ARG A 128 -20.44 0.59 -13.29
N LYS A 129 -20.05 1.35 -14.31
CA LYS A 129 -19.62 0.81 -15.60
C LYS A 129 -18.32 0.00 -15.50
N TYR A 130 -17.38 0.49 -14.68
CA TYR A 130 -16.07 -0.10 -14.46
C TYR A 130 -15.85 -0.37 -12.96
N ILE A 131 -15.01 -1.37 -12.66
CA ILE A 131 -14.62 -1.72 -11.29
C ILE A 131 -13.23 -1.15 -11.06
N TYR A 132 -13.16 -0.13 -10.22
CA TYR A 132 -11.95 0.61 -9.91
C TYR A 132 -11.52 0.33 -8.47
N ASN A 133 -10.21 0.30 -8.28
CA ASN A 133 -9.59 0.02 -7.00
C ASN A 133 -8.49 1.04 -6.72
N VAL A 134 -8.45 1.57 -5.50
CA VAL A 134 -7.31 2.38 -5.02
C VAL A 134 -6.57 1.55 -4.00
N ILE A 135 -5.32 1.22 -4.32
CA ILE A 135 -4.43 0.45 -3.44
C ILE A 135 -3.15 1.20 -3.05
N SER A 136 -2.88 2.36 -3.66
CA SER A 136 -1.59 3.09 -3.57
C SER A 136 -1.69 4.49 -2.95
N LEU A 137 -2.82 4.87 -2.34
CA LEU A 137 -2.94 6.19 -1.70
C LEU A 137 -2.10 6.27 -0.42
N GLU A 138 -0.87 6.76 -0.53
CA GLU A 138 0.00 7.03 0.61
C GLU A 138 -0.34 8.38 1.26
N PHE A 139 -0.74 8.39 2.52
CA PHE A 139 -1.33 9.58 3.15
C PHE A 139 -0.44 10.27 4.19
N SER A 140 0.83 9.91 4.32
CA SER A 140 1.77 10.67 5.14
C SER A 140 1.88 12.12 4.64
N GLN A 141 2.13 13.03 5.57
CA GLN A 141 2.12 14.49 5.43
C GLN A 141 0.74 15.12 5.16
N SER A 142 -0.33 14.31 5.13
CA SER A 142 -1.71 14.83 5.14
C SER A 142 -2.28 14.90 6.56
N ARG A 143 -3.45 15.52 6.71
CA ARG A 143 -4.16 15.56 8.00
C ARG A 143 -4.64 14.16 8.45
N LEU A 144 -4.68 13.17 7.55
CA LEU A 144 -5.07 11.80 7.89
C LEU A 144 -3.98 11.09 8.70
N GLU A 145 -2.72 11.48 8.51
CA GLU A 145 -1.57 10.83 9.13
C GLU A 145 -1.65 10.81 10.66
N SER A 146 -2.17 11.88 11.27
CA SER A 146 -2.27 12.03 12.73
C SER A 146 -3.37 11.17 13.36
N LEU A 147 -4.30 10.66 12.56
CA LEU A 147 -5.41 9.83 13.03
C LEU A 147 -5.06 8.34 13.07
N ILE A 148 -3.97 7.94 12.40
CA ILE A 148 -3.62 6.54 12.21
C ILE A 148 -2.21 6.27 12.72
N GLN A 149 -2.13 5.32 13.65
CA GLN A 149 -0.87 4.75 14.14
C GLN A 149 -0.85 3.26 13.80
N ARG A 150 0.25 2.81 13.19
CA ARG A 150 0.50 1.41 12.88
C ARG A 150 0.83 0.62 14.16
N PRO A 151 0.87 -0.73 14.14
CA PRO A 151 1.29 -1.50 15.30
C PRO A 151 2.67 -1.07 15.80
N LYS A 152 2.81 -0.93 17.13
CA LYS A 152 4.04 -0.40 17.77
C LYS A 152 5.29 -1.20 17.44
N VAL A 153 5.15 -2.50 17.18
CA VAL A 153 6.28 -3.35 16.79
C VAL A 153 6.89 -2.92 15.46
N VAL A 154 6.10 -2.34 14.54
CA VAL A 154 6.59 -1.91 13.23
C VAL A 154 7.53 -0.72 13.38
N ASP A 155 7.27 0.19 14.31
CA ASP A 155 8.17 1.32 14.61
C ASP A 155 9.54 0.84 15.12
N ALA A 156 9.59 -0.33 15.77
CA ALA A 156 10.82 -0.94 16.26
C ALA A 156 11.61 -1.71 15.18
N LEU A 157 11.09 -1.83 13.95
CA LEU A 157 11.66 -2.64 12.88
C LEU A 157 11.87 -1.89 11.56
N ASP A 158 11.05 -0.87 11.31
CA ASP A 158 11.03 -0.18 10.02
C ASP A 158 12.35 0.54 9.72
N TRP A 159 12.97 0.18 8.61
CA TRP A 159 14.22 0.79 8.15
C TRP A 159 14.11 2.28 7.86
N ILE A 160 12.94 2.78 7.47
CA ILE A 160 12.75 4.22 7.26
C ILE A 160 12.88 4.97 8.59
N ASP A 161 12.42 4.38 9.70
CA ASP A 161 12.51 5.00 11.02
C ASP A 161 13.88 4.76 11.68
N LEU A 162 14.50 3.61 11.41
CA LEU A 162 15.74 3.21 12.10
C LEU A 162 17.01 3.59 11.35
N VAL A 163 16.97 3.65 10.02
CA VAL A 163 18.17 3.72 9.17
C VAL A 163 18.21 4.98 8.32
N TRP A 164 17.06 5.47 7.82
CA TRP A 164 17.05 6.66 6.97
C TRP A 164 17.47 7.92 7.75
N PRO A 165 18.24 8.85 7.17
CA PRO A 165 18.63 10.08 7.85
C PRO A 165 17.41 10.91 8.29
N GLN A 166 17.20 10.99 9.61
CA GLN A 166 16.00 11.58 10.19
C GLN A 166 15.79 13.04 9.81
N HIS A 167 16.86 13.82 9.67
CA HIS A 167 16.77 15.20 9.22
C HIS A 167 16.17 15.31 7.80
N LEU A 168 16.43 14.36 6.89
CA LEU A 168 15.81 14.37 5.56
C LEU A 168 14.32 14.03 5.63
N LYS A 169 13.97 12.98 6.39
CA LYS A 169 12.56 12.59 6.60
C LYS A 169 11.75 13.75 7.20
N HIS A 170 12.29 14.45 8.21
CA HIS A 170 11.63 15.60 8.82
C HIS A 170 11.45 16.81 7.89
N THR A 171 12.29 16.93 6.85
CA THR A 171 12.09 17.98 5.81
C THR A 171 11.09 17.60 4.72
N GLN A 172 10.47 16.41 4.76
CA GLN A 172 9.40 16.06 3.84
C GLN A 172 8.16 16.94 4.09
N VAL A 173 7.73 17.65 3.05
CA VAL A 173 6.50 18.47 3.07
C VAL A 173 5.49 18.03 2.01
N GLU A 174 5.95 17.44 0.91
CA GLU A 174 5.10 16.99 -0.18
C GLU A 174 4.26 15.79 0.26
N GLN A 175 2.95 15.86 0.04
CA GLN A 175 2.00 14.82 0.43
C GLN A 175 1.86 13.73 -0.63
N THR A 176 2.20 14.03 -1.88
CA THR A 176 2.16 13.07 -2.98
C THR A 176 3.45 12.25 -3.07
N ASN A 177 3.44 11.21 -3.89
CA ASN A 177 4.59 10.33 -4.14
C ASN A 177 5.41 10.79 -5.36
N ARG A 178 5.43 12.10 -5.65
CA ARG A 178 6.25 12.66 -6.73
C ARG A 178 7.72 12.52 -6.39
N ILE A 179 8.42 11.65 -7.12
CA ILE A 179 9.79 11.24 -6.82
C ILE A 179 10.76 12.42 -6.65
N HIS A 180 10.64 13.46 -7.47
CA HIS A 180 11.50 14.65 -7.41
C HIS A 180 11.37 15.44 -6.09
N HIS A 181 10.27 15.28 -5.36
CA HIS A 181 10.00 15.98 -4.09
C HIS A 181 10.18 15.07 -2.86
N MET A 182 10.41 13.77 -3.05
CA MET A 182 10.60 12.83 -1.95
C MET A 182 11.98 12.99 -1.31
N LYS A 183 12.00 13.07 0.02
CA LYS A 183 13.21 13.16 0.86
C LYS A 183 13.53 11.87 1.61
N TYR A 184 12.61 10.91 1.56
CA TYR A 184 12.74 9.56 2.08
C TYR A 184 11.84 8.60 1.28
N PRO A 185 11.99 7.27 1.42
CA PRO A 185 11.05 6.30 0.87
C PRO A 185 9.66 6.45 1.52
N LYS A 186 8.77 7.23 0.90
CA LYS A 186 7.41 7.53 1.40
C LYS A 186 6.46 6.37 1.11
N VAL A 187 6.60 5.30 1.89
CA VAL A 187 5.89 4.02 1.70
C VAL A 187 5.37 3.44 3.03
N GLN A 188 5.08 4.28 4.03
CA GLN A 188 4.78 3.81 5.39
C GLN A 188 3.28 3.68 5.68
N LYS A 189 2.44 4.53 5.08
CA LYS A 189 1.01 4.63 5.43
C LYS A 189 0.13 4.71 4.19
N TYR A 190 -0.55 3.62 3.87
CA TYR A 190 -1.46 3.52 2.73
C TYR A 190 -2.93 3.39 3.14
N CYS A 191 -3.81 4.08 2.42
CA CYS A 191 -5.25 3.94 2.55
C CYS A 191 -5.79 3.23 1.30
N LEU A 192 -6.31 2.03 1.50
CA LEU A 192 -6.89 1.23 0.42
C LEU A 192 -8.40 1.36 0.42
N MET A 193 -8.98 1.61 -0.75
CA MET A 193 -10.42 1.77 -0.94
C MET A 193 -10.84 0.92 -2.13
N SER A 194 -11.58 -0.15 -1.84
CA SER A 194 -12.05 -1.12 -2.82
C SER A 194 -13.57 -1.24 -2.76
N VAL A 195 -14.23 -1.17 -3.91
CA VAL A 195 -15.63 -1.56 -4.02
C VAL A 195 -15.77 -3.08 -4.09
N ALA A 196 -16.99 -3.59 -3.88
CA ALA A 196 -17.27 -5.01 -4.02
C ALA A 196 -16.93 -5.50 -5.44
N GLY A 197 -16.29 -6.67 -5.54
CA GLY A 197 -15.86 -7.25 -6.82
C GLY A 197 -14.48 -6.81 -7.31
N CYS A 198 -13.76 -5.95 -6.58
CA CYS A 198 -12.36 -5.66 -6.89
C CYS A 198 -11.48 -6.91 -6.76
N TYR A 199 -10.52 -7.04 -7.67
CA TYR A 199 -9.49 -8.07 -7.67
C TYR A 199 -8.16 -7.46 -8.08
N THR A 200 -7.12 -7.76 -7.31
CA THR A 200 -5.73 -7.47 -7.62
C THR A 200 -5.05 -8.82 -7.86
N ASP A 201 -4.40 -8.99 -9.00
CA ASP A 201 -3.76 -10.25 -9.34
C ASP A 201 -2.56 -10.58 -8.43
N PHE A 202 -2.06 -11.81 -8.50
CA PHE A 202 -0.91 -12.25 -7.72
C PHE A 202 0.30 -11.33 -7.94
N HIS A 203 0.91 -10.89 -6.84
CA HIS A 203 2.11 -10.06 -6.85
C HIS A 203 2.93 -10.29 -5.58
N ILE A 204 4.18 -9.87 -5.64
CA ILE A 204 5.04 -9.68 -4.48
C ILE A 204 5.16 -8.16 -4.30
N ASP A 205 4.98 -7.67 -3.07
CA ASP A 205 5.10 -6.24 -2.79
C ASP A 205 6.50 -5.71 -3.12
N PHE A 206 6.54 -4.46 -3.59
CA PHE A 206 7.76 -3.85 -4.11
C PHE A 206 8.91 -3.91 -3.10
N GLY A 207 10.08 -4.31 -3.60
CA GLY A 207 11.29 -4.47 -2.79
C GLY A 207 11.25 -5.66 -1.82
N GLY A 208 10.28 -6.57 -1.94
CA GLY A 208 10.10 -7.67 -0.99
C GLY A 208 9.71 -7.18 0.40
N THR A 209 8.97 -6.08 0.47
CA THR A 209 8.57 -5.47 1.75
C THR A 209 7.60 -6.36 2.52
N SER A 210 7.73 -6.38 3.85
CA SER A 210 6.68 -6.91 4.72
C SER A 210 5.57 -5.87 4.86
N VAL A 211 4.32 -6.31 4.92
CA VAL A 211 3.14 -5.44 5.02
C VAL A 211 2.34 -5.70 6.28
N TRP A 212 1.72 -4.63 6.79
CA TRP A 212 0.70 -4.70 7.82
C TRP A 212 -0.62 -4.20 7.23
N TYR A 213 -1.70 -4.96 7.43
CA TYR A 213 -3.03 -4.65 6.91
C TYR A 213 -4.06 -4.61 8.04
N HIS A 214 -4.88 -3.55 8.07
CA HIS A 214 -6.01 -3.43 8.98
C HIS A 214 -7.30 -3.23 8.20
N ILE A 215 -8.28 -4.11 8.41
CA ILE A 215 -9.61 -4.00 7.79
C ILE A 215 -10.47 -3.06 8.66
N LEU A 216 -10.52 -1.78 8.28
CA LEU A 216 -11.37 -0.81 8.98
C LEU A 216 -12.86 -1.07 8.75
N LYS A 217 -13.25 -1.31 7.49
CA LYS A 217 -14.63 -1.69 7.10
C LYS A 217 -14.62 -2.74 5.98
N GLY A 218 -15.64 -3.59 5.98
CA GLY A 218 -15.82 -4.63 4.97
C GLY A 218 -14.95 -5.85 5.24
N GLY A 219 -14.38 -6.43 4.19
CA GLY A 219 -13.56 -7.63 4.24
C GLY A 219 -12.70 -7.81 3.00
N LYS A 220 -11.70 -8.69 3.09
CA LYS A 220 -10.79 -9.06 2.02
C LYS A 220 -10.59 -10.56 2.03
N ILE A 221 -10.36 -11.13 0.85
CA ILE A 221 -9.96 -12.52 0.66
C ILE A 221 -8.54 -12.47 0.08
N PHE A 222 -7.63 -13.22 0.70
CA PHE A 222 -6.25 -13.34 0.27
C PHE A 222 -5.99 -14.79 -0.13
N TRP A 223 -5.29 -14.97 -1.25
CA TRP A 223 -4.62 -16.21 -1.59
C TRP A 223 -3.14 -16.03 -1.29
N LEU A 224 -2.57 -16.94 -0.50
CA LEU A 224 -1.18 -16.87 -0.06
C LEU A 224 -0.38 -18.00 -0.71
N ILE A 225 0.76 -17.65 -1.27
CA ILE A 225 1.73 -18.59 -1.85
C ILE A 225 3.05 -18.36 -1.11
N PRO A 226 3.62 -19.39 -0.45
CA PRO A 226 4.89 -19.23 0.24
C PRO A 226 6.02 -19.02 -0.77
N PRO A 227 7.05 -18.20 -0.44
CA PRO A 227 8.18 -17.94 -1.32
C PRO A 227 9.19 -19.11 -1.28
N THR A 228 8.79 -20.28 -1.78
CA THR A 228 9.66 -21.46 -1.90
C THR A 228 10.61 -21.33 -3.10
N ASN A 229 11.75 -22.03 -3.03
CA ASN A 229 12.70 -22.15 -4.16
C ASN A 229 12.16 -23.02 -5.30
#